data_AF-A0A2D4MHG3-F1
#
_entry.id   AF-A0A2D4MHG3-F1
#
_cell.length_a   1.000
_cell.length_b   1.000
_cell.length_c   1.000
_cell.angle_alpha   90.00
_cell.angle_beta   90.00
_cell.angle_gamma   90.00
#
_symmetry.space_group_name_H-M   'P 1'
#
loop_
_entity.id
_entity.type
_entity.pdbx_description
1 polymer ?
#
loop_
_entity_poly.entity_id
_entity_poly.type
_entity_poly.pdbx_seq_one_letter_code
_entity_poly.pdbx_strand_id
1 'polypeptide(L)'
;MVMRHYFRSKEGGERSVCLSFAFLFLLIAMVVLVVREDYLEFGLNAGLASVHNNLEVFFMDQGWEWMIPVTKLGIKVGLVGLCSFIGACLTFPGLRLAQTQLDALKMVANQPKIQFLLHASFLAPVIVVLMWIRPIARDLLLQAPMGKETVQIMSGTTYNSVRLWTIVVLCVLRLAVTRYHLQAYLNLAERWVEQMKREAGRITVLEIQRKITRIYCYVTVVSLQYLAPIFLTLHCTLILKTLGEYSWGLYPEPALTSPAPDAIPVHQAASSEDSGKEDIQAAVEQITASLSALGTVFTPLF
;
A
#
# COMPACT_ATOMS: atom_id res chain seq x y z
N MET A 1 17.73 6.41 10.31
CA MET A 1 18.37 7.73 10.63
C MET A 1 17.35 8.87 10.74
N VAL A 2 16.30 8.92 9.91
CA VAL A 2 15.24 9.96 9.97
C VAL A 2 14.43 9.94 11.28
N MET A 3 14.03 8.76 11.77
CA MET A 3 13.27 8.60 13.02
C MET A 3 14.01 9.15 14.25
N ARG A 4 15.35 9.01 14.27
CA ARG A 4 16.21 9.46 15.39
C ARG A 4 16.31 10.98 15.48
N HIS A 5 16.06 11.70 14.38
CA HIS A 5 16.05 13.16 14.38
C HIS A 5 14.69 13.71 14.85
N TYR A 6 13.59 13.06 14.46
CA TYR A 6 12.24 13.38 14.95
C TYR A 6 12.08 13.14 16.46
N PHE A 7 12.60 12.03 16.98
CA PHE A 7 12.56 11.73 18.42
C PHE A 7 13.53 12.55 19.28
N ARG A 8 14.22 13.56 18.73
CA ARG A 8 15.18 14.40 19.46
C ARG A 8 14.81 15.89 19.47
N SER A 9 13.74 16.31 18.80
CA SER A 9 13.24 17.70 18.90
C SER A 9 12.82 18.02 20.33
N LYS A 10 13.15 19.24 20.79
CA LYS A 10 12.88 19.78 22.14
C LYS A 10 11.39 20.11 22.35
N GLU A 11 10.63 20.20 21.26
CA GLU A 11 9.18 20.42 21.23
C GLU A 11 8.46 19.07 21.14
N GLY A 12 7.79 18.65 22.22
CA GLY A 12 7.12 17.34 22.32
C GLY A 12 5.93 17.12 21.37
N GLY A 13 5.50 18.15 20.63
CA GLY A 13 4.31 18.11 19.78
C GLY A 13 4.40 17.09 18.65
N GLU A 14 5.54 17.00 17.94
CA GLU A 14 5.71 16.07 16.82
C GLU A 14 5.60 14.60 17.26
N ARG A 15 6.15 14.28 18.44
CA ARG A 15 6.09 12.92 19.00
C ARG A 15 4.67 12.56 19.42
N SER A 16 3.98 13.50 20.05
CA SER A 16 2.58 13.33 20.45
C SER A 16 1.70 13.06 19.24
N VAL A 17 1.82 13.88 18.18
CA VAL A 17 1.08 13.68 16.92
C VAL A 17 1.35 12.32 16.32
N CYS A 18 2.63 11.92 16.19
CA CYS A 18 2.99 10.61 15.66
C CYS A 18 2.37 9.46 16.47
N LEU A 19 2.42 9.54 17.80
CA LEU A 19 1.85 8.53 18.69
C LEU A 19 0.31 8.47 18.59
N SER A 20 -0.35 9.63 18.52
CA SER A 20 -1.81 9.71 18.35
C SER A 20 -2.25 9.08 17.04
N PHE A 21 -1.56 9.36 15.93
CA PHE A 21 -1.88 8.73 14.65
C PHE A 21 -1.55 7.23 14.64
N ALA A 22 -0.46 6.79 15.27
CA ALA A 22 -0.15 5.38 15.44
C ALA A 22 -1.30 4.63 16.14
N PHE A 23 -1.81 5.19 17.23
CA PHE A 23 -2.96 4.64 17.95
C PHE A 23 -4.25 4.68 17.12
N LEU A 24 -4.51 5.76 16.39
CA LEU A 24 -5.64 5.86 15.48
C LEU A 24 -5.61 4.79 14.39
N PHE A 25 -4.46 4.57 13.74
CA PHE A 25 -4.31 3.52 12.73
C PHE A 25 -4.40 2.11 13.33
N LEU A 26 -3.95 1.93 14.57
CA LEU A 26 -4.13 0.68 15.32
C LEU A 26 -5.63 0.38 15.52
N LEU A 27 -6.40 1.37 15.97
CA LEU A 27 -7.85 1.23 16.15
C LEU A 27 -8.56 0.92 14.83
N ILE A 28 -8.22 1.64 13.75
CA ILE A 28 -8.79 1.38 12.43
C ILE A 28 -8.47 -0.05 11.97
N ALA A 29 -7.23 -0.50 12.12
CA ALA A 29 -6.83 -1.86 11.74
C ALA A 29 -7.54 -2.93 12.57
N MET A 30 -7.75 -2.69 13.87
CA MET A 30 -8.55 -3.57 14.73
C MET A 30 -10.01 -3.64 14.29
N VAL A 31 -10.63 -2.51 13.94
CA VAL A 31 -11.99 -2.48 13.40
C VAL A 31 -12.07 -3.28 12.10
N VAL A 32 -11.14 -3.07 11.17
CA VAL A 32 -11.10 -3.80 9.90
C VAL A 32 -10.97 -5.32 10.11
N LEU A 33 -10.21 -5.77 11.10
CA LEU A 33 -10.09 -7.20 11.43
C LEU A 33 -11.34 -7.81 12.07
N VAL A 34 -12.16 -7.01 12.74
CA VAL A 34 -13.37 -7.46 13.44
C VAL A 34 -14.59 -7.42 12.52
N VAL A 35 -14.62 -6.52 11.55
CA VAL A 35 -15.72 -6.42 10.59
C VAL A 35 -15.80 -7.70 9.75
N ARG A 36 -17.03 -8.21 9.58
CA ARG A 36 -17.31 -9.40 8.78
C ARG A 36 -16.93 -9.18 7.31
N GLU A 37 -16.42 -10.23 6.67
CA GLU A 37 -16.10 -10.23 5.23
C GLU A 37 -17.32 -9.97 4.35
N ASP A 38 -18.53 -10.20 4.86
CA ASP A 38 -19.76 -9.86 4.15
C ASP A 38 -19.89 -8.36 3.85
N TYR A 39 -19.23 -7.51 4.64
CA TYR A 39 -19.18 -6.06 4.42
C TYR A 39 -17.90 -5.60 3.72
N LEU A 40 -16.78 -6.31 3.91
CA LEU A 40 -15.45 -5.95 3.39
C LEU A 40 -14.91 -7.06 2.49
N GLU A 41 -14.82 -6.79 1.19
CA GLU A 41 -14.34 -7.75 0.18
C GLU A 41 -12.81 -7.84 0.12
N PHE A 42 -12.12 -7.85 1.27
CA PHE A 42 -10.66 -7.97 1.33
C PHE A 42 -10.18 -9.42 1.22
N GLY A 43 -11.01 -10.42 1.54
CA GLY A 43 -10.63 -11.83 1.61
C GLY A 43 -9.63 -12.13 2.74
N LEU A 44 -9.68 -11.34 3.82
CA LEU A 44 -8.68 -11.36 4.87
C LEU A 44 -8.72 -12.62 5.74
N ASN A 45 -9.90 -13.16 6.05
CA ASN A 45 -10.01 -14.41 6.79
C ASN A 45 -9.60 -15.59 5.93
N ALA A 46 -10.00 -15.63 4.65
CA ALA A 46 -9.57 -16.67 3.73
C ALA A 46 -8.04 -16.68 3.59
N GLY A 47 -7.43 -15.50 3.37
CA GLY A 47 -5.98 -15.34 3.32
C GLY A 47 -5.28 -15.75 4.62
N LEU A 48 -5.79 -15.30 5.77
CA LEU A 48 -5.21 -15.64 7.07
C LEU A 48 -5.38 -17.12 7.41
N ALA A 49 -6.50 -17.74 7.03
CA ALA A 49 -6.72 -19.18 7.19
C ALA A 49 -5.75 -19.99 6.33
N SER A 50 -5.48 -19.56 5.08
CA SER A 50 -4.49 -20.22 4.22
C SER A 50 -3.09 -20.17 4.81
N VAL A 51 -2.65 -18.98 5.24
CA VAL A 51 -1.32 -18.82 5.87
C VAL A 51 -1.24 -19.62 7.15
N HIS A 52 -2.31 -19.62 7.95
CA HIS A 52 -2.37 -20.43 9.17
C HIS A 52 -2.25 -21.93 8.87
N ASN A 53 -3.00 -22.45 7.91
CA ASN A 53 -2.98 -23.87 7.55
C ASN A 53 -1.60 -24.28 6.99
N ASN A 54 -0.99 -23.46 6.14
CA ASN A 54 0.36 -23.71 5.65
C ASN A 54 1.39 -23.71 6.77
N LEU A 55 1.25 -22.78 7.74
CA LEU A 55 2.17 -22.69 8.86
C LEU A 55 1.94 -23.79 9.91
N GLU A 56 0.71 -24.28 10.04
CA GLU A 56 0.37 -25.45 10.84
C GLU A 56 1.10 -26.70 10.32
N VAL A 57 1.03 -26.96 9.01
CA VAL A 57 1.80 -28.06 8.37
C VAL A 57 3.31 -27.90 8.65
N PHE A 58 3.84 -26.70 8.47
CA PHE A 58 5.26 -26.42 8.74
C PHE A 58 5.65 -26.66 10.21
N PHE A 59 4.81 -26.26 11.18
CA PHE A 59 5.09 -26.49 12.59
C PHE A 59 4.93 -27.96 13.00
N MET A 60 4.01 -28.70 12.37
CA MET A 60 3.90 -30.14 12.58
C MET A 60 5.16 -30.86 12.11
N ASP A 61 5.70 -30.50 10.94
CA ASP A 61 6.97 -31.06 10.43
C ASP A 61 8.18 -30.76 11.34
N GLN A 62 8.13 -29.65 12.10
CA GLN A 62 9.17 -29.26 13.06
C GLN A 62 8.88 -29.72 14.51
N GLY A 63 7.75 -30.40 14.76
CA GLY A 63 7.34 -30.88 16.09
C GLY A 63 6.94 -29.77 17.08
N TRP A 64 6.55 -28.58 16.59
CA TRP A 64 6.22 -27.40 17.41
C TRP A 64 4.70 -27.19 17.58
N GLU A 65 4.00 -28.20 18.09
CA GLU A 65 2.53 -28.17 18.21
C GLU A 65 2.00 -27.02 19.10
N TRP A 66 2.76 -26.60 20.12
CA TRP A 66 2.38 -25.52 21.03
C TRP A 66 2.29 -24.15 20.34
N MET A 67 2.93 -23.97 19.18
CA MET A 67 2.94 -22.71 18.43
C MET A 67 1.69 -22.51 17.57
N ILE A 68 0.92 -23.56 17.28
CA ILE A 68 -0.28 -23.49 16.41
C ILE A 68 -1.31 -22.46 16.94
N PRO A 69 -1.79 -22.53 18.20
CA PRO A 69 -2.75 -21.55 18.71
C PRO A 69 -2.16 -20.14 18.85
N VAL A 70 -0.88 -20.03 19.17
CA VAL A 70 -0.16 -18.76 19.32
C VAL A 70 -0.03 -18.04 17.99
N THR A 71 0.19 -18.80 16.92
CA THR A 71 0.38 -18.31 15.55
C THR A 71 -0.84 -17.57 15.03
N LYS A 72 -2.04 -18.11 15.24
CA LYS A 72 -3.29 -17.47 14.76
C LYS A 72 -3.47 -16.07 15.34
N LEU A 73 -3.19 -15.91 16.63
CA LEU A 73 -3.22 -14.61 17.30
C LEU A 73 -2.03 -13.74 16.88
N GLY A 74 -0.84 -14.33 16.78
CA GLY A 74 0.40 -13.67 16.40
C GLY A 74 0.32 -13.00 15.03
N ILE A 75 -0.25 -13.66 14.02
CA ILE A 75 -0.43 -13.09 12.68
C ILE A 75 -1.37 -11.87 12.74
N LYS A 76 -2.49 -11.95 13.47
CA LYS A 76 -3.43 -10.83 13.61
C LYS A 76 -2.80 -9.63 14.32
N VAL A 77 -2.14 -9.87 15.45
CA VAL A 77 -1.47 -8.82 16.22
C VAL A 77 -0.31 -8.21 15.42
N GLY A 78 0.47 -9.05 14.72
CA GLY A 78 1.54 -8.61 13.83
C GLY A 78 1.02 -7.73 12.69
N LEU A 79 -0.08 -8.13 12.05
CA LEU A 79 -0.72 -7.34 10.99
C LEU A 79 -1.19 -5.97 11.49
N VAL A 80 -1.86 -5.92 12.64
CA VAL A 80 -2.28 -4.63 13.24
C VAL A 80 -1.10 -3.77 13.62
N GLY A 81 -0.07 -4.37 14.25
CA GLY A 81 1.16 -3.68 14.62
C GLY A 81 1.85 -3.08 13.41
N LEU A 82 1.93 -3.83 12.31
CA LEU A 82 2.51 -3.36 11.05
C LEU A 82 1.69 -2.23 10.42
N CYS A 83 0.36 -2.35 10.39
CA CYS A 83 -0.54 -1.28 9.90
C CYS A 83 -0.39 0.01 10.72
N SER A 84 -0.34 -0.10 12.05
CA SER A 84 -0.11 1.02 12.96
C SER A 84 1.25 1.67 12.71
N PHE A 85 2.31 0.87 12.58
CA PHE A 85 3.66 1.35 12.32
C PHE A 85 3.77 2.07 10.96
N ILE A 86 3.23 1.47 9.89
CA ILE A 86 3.21 2.08 8.55
C ILE A 86 2.40 3.37 8.58
N GLY A 87 1.21 3.37 9.19
CA GLY A 87 0.37 4.56 9.33
C GLY A 87 1.09 5.69 10.08
N ALA A 88 1.77 5.38 11.18
CA ALA A 88 2.60 6.34 11.91
C ALA A 88 3.69 6.94 11.03
N CYS A 89 4.43 6.10 10.28
CA CYS A 89 5.47 6.54 9.35
C CYS A 89 4.94 7.45 8.22
N LEU A 90 3.70 7.21 7.78
CA LEU A 90 3.06 7.97 6.70
C LEU A 90 2.32 9.23 7.19
N THR A 91 2.17 9.45 8.49
CA THR A 91 1.49 10.63 9.06
C THR A 91 2.09 11.94 8.55
N PHE A 92 3.39 12.16 8.75
CA PHE A 92 4.04 13.41 8.33
C PHE A 92 4.11 13.58 6.81
N PRO A 93 4.46 12.55 6.02
CA PRO A 93 4.28 12.60 4.56
C PRO A 93 2.86 12.97 4.16
N GLY A 94 1.83 12.41 4.81
CA GLY A 94 0.42 12.69 4.55
C GLY A 94 0.03 14.13 4.89
N LEU A 95 0.47 14.67 6.03
CA LEU A 95 0.23 16.07 6.39
C LEU A 95 0.89 17.03 5.40
N ARG A 96 2.12 16.73 4.98
CA ARG A 96 2.81 17.50 3.93
C ARG A 96 2.07 17.41 2.59
N LEU A 97 1.58 16.23 2.23
CA LEU A 97 0.77 16.01 1.03
C LEU A 97 -0.48 16.90 1.05
N ALA A 98 -1.18 16.96 2.19
CA ALA A 98 -2.34 17.82 2.38
C ALA A 98 -2.00 19.32 2.27
N GLN A 99 -0.87 19.75 2.84
CA GLN A 99 -0.40 21.14 2.70
C GLN A 99 -0.06 21.50 1.24
N THR A 100 0.66 20.62 0.55
CA THR A 100 1.04 20.82 -0.85
C THR A 100 -0.15 20.76 -1.80
N GLN A 101 -1.19 19.99 -1.47
CA GLN A 101 -2.49 20.02 -2.15
C GLN A 101 -3.17 21.38 -2.02
N LEU A 102 -3.24 21.93 -0.80
CA LEU A 102 -3.83 23.25 -0.57
C LEU A 102 -3.05 24.35 -1.29
N ASP A 103 -1.73 24.25 -1.32
CA ASP A 103 -0.87 25.18 -2.06
C ASP A 103 -1.07 25.08 -3.58
N ALA A 104 -1.21 23.86 -4.11
CA ALA A 104 -1.52 23.64 -5.51
C ALA A 104 -2.89 24.24 -5.86
N LEU A 105 -3.92 24.03 -5.03
CA LEU A 105 -5.24 24.62 -5.24
C LEU A 105 -5.21 26.15 -5.30
N LYS A 106 -4.41 26.80 -4.44
CA LYS A 106 -4.21 28.26 -4.46
C LYS A 106 -3.52 28.71 -5.75
N MET A 107 -2.52 27.96 -6.22
CA MET A 107 -1.79 28.26 -7.46
C MET A 107 -2.69 28.19 -8.70
N VAL A 108 -3.64 27.25 -8.76
CA VAL A 108 -4.58 27.07 -9.88
C VAL A 108 -5.99 27.65 -9.62
N ALA A 109 -6.13 28.60 -8.70
CA ALA A 109 -7.42 29.20 -8.33
C ALA A 109 -8.21 29.77 -9.53
N ASN A 110 -7.52 30.23 -10.57
CA ASN A 110 -8.16 30.80 -11.77
C ASN A 110 -8.49 29.75 -12.85
N GLN A 111 -8.24 28.46 -12.60
CA GLN A 111 -8.37 27.38 -13.59
C GLN A 111 -9.27 26.25 -13.06
N PRO A 112 -10.61 26.35 -13.21
CA PRO A 112 -11.56 25.44 -12.57
C PRO A 112 -11.40 23.98 -13.03
N LYS A 113 -10.98 23.76 -14.28
CA LYS A 113 -10.73 22.41 -14.81
C LYS A 113 -9.62 21.69 -14.04
N ILE A 114 -8.52 22.38 -13.75
CA ILE A 114 -7.38 21.77 -13.03
C ILE A 114 -7.71 21.62 -11.55
N GLN A 115 -8.44 22.57 -10.97
CA GLN A 115 -8.95 22.46 -9.61
C GLN A 115 -9.81 21.21 -9.43
N PHE A 116 -10.72 20.93 -10.36
CA PHE A 116 -11.52 19.70 -10.36
C PHE A 116 -10.64 18.43 -10.42
N LEU A 117 -9.66 18.38 -11.33
CA LEU A 117 -8.71 17.26 -11.43
C LEU A 117 -7.93 17.06 -10.12
N LEU A 118 -7.54 18.16 -9.47
CA LEU A 118 -6.77 18.14 -8.23
C LEU A 118 -7.62 17.61 -7.05
N HIS A 119 -8.90 17.97 -6.99
CA HIS A 119 -9.85 17.39 -6.03
C HIS A 119 -10.12 15.90 -6.31
N ALA A 120 -10.31 15.53 -7.58
CA ALA A 120 -10.53 14.14 -7.97
C ALA A 120 -9.30 13.26 -7.63
N SER A 121 -8.09 13.76 -7.87
CA SER A 121 -6.83 13.11 -7.50
C SER A 121 -6.69 12.92 -5.97
N PHE A 122 -7.11 13.91 -5.18
CA PHE A 122 -7.10 13.82 -3.72
C PHE A 122 -8.11 12.80 -3.18
N LEU A 123 -9.28 12.68 -3.83
CA LEU A 123 -10.33 11.73 -3.44
C LEU A 123 -10.02 10.29 -3.93
N ALA A 124 -9.10 10.12 -4.88
CA ALA A 124 -8.80 8.83 -5.49
C ALA A 124 -8.54 7.68 -4.49
N PRO A 125 -7.71 7.82 -3.43
CA PRO A 125 -7.54 6.77 -2.41
C PRO A 125 -8.84 6.37 -1.72
N VAL A 126 -9.70 7.34 -1.44
CA VAL A 126 -10.99 7.09 -0.78
C VAL A 126 -11.88 6.28 -1.71
N ILE A 127 -11.95 6.67 -3.00
CA ILE A 127 -12.71 5.92 -4.01
C ILE A 127 -12.22 4.47 -4.07
N VAL A 128 -10.90 4.24 -4.11
CA VAL A 128 -10.32 2.89 -4.09
C VAL A 128 -10.77 2.13 -2.84
N VAL A 129 -10.69 2.69 -1.64
CA VAL A 129 -11.16 2.01 -0.41
C VAL A 129 -12.66 1.71 -0.45
N LEU A 130 -13.47 2.66 -0.92
CA LEU A 130 -14.93 2.48 -1.02
C LEU A 130 -15.31 1.32 -1.96
N MET A 131 -14.54 1.08 -3.03
CA MET A 131 -14.76 -0.04 -3.95
C MET A 131 -14.62 -1.43 -3.32
N TRP A 132 -14.02 -1.53 -2.13
CA TRP A 132 -13.90 -2.78 -1.37
C TRP A 132 -14.93 -2.92 -0.25
N ILE A 133 -15.75 -1.89 -0.03
CA ILE A 133 -16.87 -1.94 0.90
C ILE A 133 -18.07 -2.42 0.10
N ARG A 134 -18.45 -3.68 0.29
CA ARG A 134 -19.53 -4.35 -0.45
C ARG A 134 -20.85 -3.56 -0.49
N PRO A 135 -21.40 -3.06 0.64
CA PRO A 135 -22.66 -2.34 0.62
C PRO A 135 -22.58 -0.99 -0.11
N ILE A 136 -21.40 -0.39 -0.23
CA ILE A 136 -21.22 0.92 -0.87
C ILE A 136 -20.99 0.76 -2.36
N ALA A 137 -20.18 -0.22 -2.77
CA ALA A 137 -19.80 -0.32 -4.17
C ALA A 137 -20.55 -1.41 -4.90
N ARG A 138 -20.50 -2.64 -4.39
CA ARG A 138 -21.05 -3.79 -5.09
C ARG A 138 -22.56 -3.84 -5.01
N ASP A 139 -23.15 -3.64 -3.83
CA ASP A 139 -24.60 -3.70 -3.67
C ASP A 139 -25.29 -2.48 -4.31
N LEU A 140 -24.66 -1.29 -4.28
CA LEU A 140 -25.19 -0.13 -5.02
C LEU A 140 -25.13 -0.30 -6.54
N LEU A 141 -24.07 -0.90 -7.10
CA LEU A 141 -23.99 -1.14 -8.55
C LEU A 141 -24.79 -2.35 -9.02
N LEU A 142 -24.88 -3.41 -8.22
CA LEU A 142 -25.64 -4.62 -8.56
C LEU A 142 -27.13 -4.46 -8.33
N GLN A 143 -27.53 -3.68 -7.32
CA GLN A 143 -28.92 -3.52 -6.88
C GLN A 143 -29.23 -2.04 -6.65
N ALA A 144 -28.91 -1.17 -7.62
CA ALA A 144 -29.27 0.24 -7.52
C ALA A 144 -30.79 0.35 -7.28
N PRO A 145 -31.24 0.89 -6.12
CA PRO A 145 -32.66 0.94 -5.80
C PRO A 145 -33.32 2.05 -6.61
N MET A 146 -33.66 1.77 -7.88
CA MET A 146 -34.49 2.65 -8.71
C MET A 146 -35.97 2.39 -8.39
N GLY A 147 -36.39 2.75 -7.17
CA GLY A 147 -37.78 2.66 -6.74
C GLY A 147 -38.20 1.28 -6.24
N LYS A 148 -39.18 0.64 -6.89
CA LYS A 148 -39.79 -0.64 -6.46
C LYS A 148 -39.19 -1.89 -7.10
N GLU A 149 -38.30 -1.74 -8.08
CA GLU A 149 -37.64 -2.84 -8.77
C GLU A 149 -36.11 -2.69 -8.68
N THR A 150 -35.43 -3.78 -8.31
CA THR A 150 -33.97 -3.87 -8.34
C THR A 150 -33.55 -4.32 -9.71
N VAL A 151 -33.07 -3.40 -10.54
CA VAL A 151 -32.48 -3.74 -11.84
C VAL A 151 -31.06 -4.24 -11.60
N GLN A 152 -30.75 -5.45 -12.06
CA GLN A 152 -29.39 -5.98 -12.04
C GLN A 152 -28.56 -5.31 -13.13
N ILE A 153 -27.95 -4.15 -12.82
CA ILE A 153 -27.23 -3.32 -13.80
C ILE A 153 -25.97 -4.03 -14.31
N MET A 154 -25.35 -4.90 -13.51
CA MET A 154 -24.08 -5.53 -13.86
C MET A 154 -23.92 -6.96 -13.32
N SER A 155 -23.11 -7.77 -13.99
CA SER A 155 -22.71 -9.10 -13.50
C SER A 155 -21.51 -9.01 -12.54
N GLY A 156 -21.33 -10.03 -11.69
CA GLY A 156 -20.25 -10.04 -10.69
C GLY A 156 -18.84 -9.99 -11.29
N THR A 157 -18.64 -10.56 -12.48
CA THR A 157 -17.35 -10.56 -13.19
C THR A 157 -17.05 -9.21 -13.81
N THR A 158 -18.05 -8.55 -14.42
CA THR A 158 -17.91 -7.20 -14.97
C THR A 158 -17.55 -6.19 -13.88
N TYR A 159 -18.09 -6.34 -12.66
CA TYR A 159 -17.71 -5.49 -11.52
C TYR A 159 -16.22 -5.54 -11.21
N ASN A 160 -15.63 -6.74 -11.22
CA ASN A 160 -14.21 -6.91 -10.94
C ASN A 160 -13.35 -6.23 -12.01
N SER A 161 -13.71 -6.35 -13.29
CA SER A 161 -13.02 -5.65 -14.38
C SER A 161 -13.15 -4.13 -14.27
N VAL A 162 -14.34 -3.62 -13.97
CA VAL A 162 -14.58 -2.18 -13.74
C VAL A 162 -13.76 -1.67 -12.56
N ARG A 163 -13.66 -2.45 -11.48
CA ARG A 163 -12.82 -2.13 -10.31
C ARG A 163 -11.35 -1.97 -10.71
N LEU A 164 -10.79 -2.93 -11.45
CA LEU A 164 -9.41 -2.85 -11.93
C LEU A 164 -9.18 -1.61 -12.82
N TRP A 165 -10.04 -1.39 -13.81
CA TRP A 165 -9.93 -0.22 -14.70
C TRP A 165 -10.06 1.11 -13.97
N THR A 166 -10.97 1.19 -12.99
CA THR A 166 -11.15 2.40 -12.17
C THR A 166 -9.85 2.74 -11.44
N ILE A 167 -9.18 1.75 -10.84
CA ILE A 167 -7.90 1.98 -10.14
C ILE A 167 -6.81 2.44 -11.11
N VAL A 168 -6.73 1.83 -12.30
CA VAL A 168 -5.76 2.23 -13.34
C VAL A 168 -6.01 3.68 -13.76
N VAL A 169 -7.26 4.05 -14.04
CA VAL A 169 -7.64 5.42 -14.41
C VAL A 169 -7.30 6.41 -13.29
N LEU A 170 -7.59 6.07 -12.03
CA LEU A 170 -7.23 6.89 -10.88
C LEU A 170 -5.71 7.04 -10.73
N CYS A 171 -4.92 5.98 -10.98
CA CYS A 171 -3.47 6.06 -10.99
C CYS A 171 -2.96 7.00 -12.08
N VAL A 172 -3.48 6.89 -13.30
CA VAL A 172 -3.14 7.80 -14.42
C VAL A 172 -3.51 9.24 -14.10
N LEU A 173 -4.70 9.49 -13.53
CA LEU A 173 -5.11 10.80 -13.06
C LEU A 173 -4.11 11.38 -12.06
N ARG A 174 -3.69 10.58 -11.07
CA ARG A 174 -2.70 11.01 -10.08
C ARG A 174 -1.33 11.31 -10.69
N LEU A 175 -0.89 10.52 -11.66
CA LEU A 175 0.35 10.80 -12.40
C LEU A 175 0.25 12.12 -13.17
N ALA A 176 -0.87 12.38 -13.84
CA ALA A 176 -1.08 13.61 -14.59
C ALA A 176 -1.04 14.86 -13.68
N VAL A 177 -1.61 14.75 -12.47
CA VAL A 177 -1.68 15.86 -11.51
C VAL A 177 -0.36 16.07 -10.73
N THR A 178 0.54 15.08 -10.70
CA THR A 178 1.81 15.14 -9.94
C THR A 178 2.65 16.36 -10.26
N ARG A 179 2.67 16.81 -11.53
CA ARG A 179 3.42 18.01 -11.94
C ARG A 179 2.96 19.28 -11.22
N TYR A 180 1.65 19.44 -11.03
CA TYR A 180 1.09 20.62 -10.34
C TYR A 180 1.47 20.64 -8.86
N HIS A 181 1.46 19.47 -8.22
CA HIS A 181 1.90 19.35 -6.82
C HIS A 181 3.39 19.67 -6.65
N LEU A 182 4.23 19.17 -7.55
CA LEU A 182 5.66 19.43 -7.49
C LEU A 182 5.97 20.91 -7.75
N GLN A 183 5.26 21.53 -8.69
CA GLN A 183 5.37 22.96 -8.95
C GLN A 183 4.94 23.79 -7.72
N ALA A 184 3.83 23.44 -7.08
CA ALA A 184 3.39 24.12 -5.85
C ALA A 184 4.41 24.00 -4.71
N TYR A 185 5.10 22.84 -4.63
CA TYR A 185 6.20 22.64 -3.69
C TYR A 185 7.43 23.49 -4.04
N LEU A 186 7.81 23.60 -5.31
CA LEU A 186 8.91 24.47 -5.75
C LEU A 186 8.63 25.95 -5.45
N ASN A 187 7.38 26.39 -5.66
CA ASN A 187 6.93 27.75 -5.35
C ASN A 187 6.89 28.05 -3.83
N LEU A 188 7.15 27.06 -2.97
CA LEU A 188 7.37 27.29 -1.54
C LEU A 188 8.62 28.15 -1.28
N ALA A 189 9.67 27.98 -2.10
CA ALA A 189 10.91 28.74 -1.96
C ALA A 189 10.66 30.25 -2.18
N GLU A 190 9.90 30.59 -3.21
CA GLU A 190 9.54 31.98 -3.52
C GLU A 190 8.73 32.62 -2.39
N ARG A 191 7.63 31.98 -1.97
CA ARG A 191 6.77 32.47 -0.88
C ARG A 191 7.55 32.66 0.43
N TRP A 192 8.47 31.75 0.73
CA TRP A 192 9.33 31.88 1.90
C TRP A 192 10.27 33.08 1.78
N VAL A 193 10.89 33.30 0.61
CA VAL A 193 11.74 34.48 0.38
C VAL A 193 10.94 35.77 0.51
N GLU A 194 9.72 35.82 -0.02
CA GLU A 194 8.83 36.98 0.13
C GLU A 194 8.47 37.26 1.58
N GLN A 195 8.18 36.23 2.36
CA GLN A 195 7.91 36.36 3.79
C GLN A 195 9.14 36.89 4.54
N MET A 196 10.32 36.33 4.27
CA MET A 196 11.56 36.78 4.88
C MET A 196 11.89 38.24 4.56
N LYS A 197 11.56 38.73 3.35
CA LYS A 197 11.71 40.15 3.00
C LYS A 197 10.84 41.08 3.85
N ARG A 198 9.73 40.57 4.42
CA ARG A 198 8.81 41.32 5.28
C ARG A 198 9.19 41.26 6.76
N GLU A 199 10.00 40.29 7.17
CA GLU A 199 10.46 40.16 8.55
C GLU A 199 11.57 41.18 8.85
N ALA A 200 11.45 41.93 9.94
CA ALA A 200 12.43 42.92 10.33
C ALA A 200 13.68 42.25 10.93
N GLY A 201 14.79 42.25 10.19
CA GLY A 201 16.06 41.71 10.66
C GLY A 201 17.14 41.68 9.57
N ARG A 202 18.41 41.65 9.98
CA ARG A 202 19.53 41.47 9.05
C ARG A 202 19.65 40.00 8.67
N ILE A 203 18.94 39.59 7.64
CA ILE A 203 19.00 38.23 7.10
C ILE A 203 20.20 38.13 6.17
N THR A 204 21.06 37.13 6.37
CA THR A 204 22.21 36.94 5.49
C THR A 204 21.81 36.26 4.19
N VAL A 205 22.37 36.68 3.06
CA VAL A 205 22.11 36.08 1.74
C VAL A 205 22.44 34.58 1.74
N LEU A 206 23.45 34.16 2.52
CA LEU A 206 23.85 32.77 2.67
C LEU A 206 22.76 31.90 3.31
N GLU A 207 22.02 32.41 4.30
CA GLU A 207 20.90 31.70 4.92
C GLU A 207 19.76 31.49 3.93
N ILE A 208 19.45 32.50 3.12
CA ILE A 208 18.46 32.43 2.05
C ILE A 208 18.86 31.34 1.05
N GLN A 209 20.09 31.41 0.53
CA GLN A 209 20.59 30.44 -0.44
C GLN A 209 20.55 29.02 0.12
N ARG A 210 21.03 28.80 1.35
CA ARG A 210 21.03 27.48 1.99
C ARG A 210 19.62 26.90 2.15
N LYS A 211 18.64 27.73 2.48
CA LYS A 211 17.24 27.31 2.64
C LYS A 211 16.61 26.96 1.29
N ILE A 212 16.85 27.79 0.26
CA ILE A 212 16.41 27.51 -1.11
C ILE A 212 17.01 26.18 -1.58
N THR A 213 18.33 26.02 -1.51
CA THR A 213 19.00 24.76 -1.91
C THR A 213 18.40 23.55 -1.19
N ARG A 214 18.10 23.65 0.11
CA ARG A 214 17.45 22.56 0.86
C ARG A 214 16.10 22.19 0.27
N ILE A 215 15.26 23.17 -0.08
CA ILE A 215 13.95 22.92 -0.69
C ILE A 215 14.15 22.18 -2.02
N TYR A 216 15.02 22.69 -2.90
CA TYR A 216 15.27 22.08 -4.21
C TYR A 216 15.85 20.66 -4.12
N CYS A 217 16.82 20.40 -3.24
CA CYS A 217 17.34 19.04 -3.04
C CYS A 217 16.26 18.08 -2.48
N TYR A 218 15.31 18.61 -1.71
CA TYR A 218 14.25 17.81 -1.10
C TYR A 218 13.10 17.49 -2.08
N VAL A 219 13.01 18.19 -3.21
CA VAL A 219 12.04 17.92 -4.30
C VAL A 219 12.08 16.47 -4.75
N THR A 220 13.26 15.85 -4.83
CA THR A 220 13.39 14.44 -5.23
C THR A 220 12.71 13.51 -4.21
N VAL A 221 12.89 13.78 -2.92
CA VAL A 221 12.24 13.01 -1.84
C VAL A 221 10.72 13.19 -1.91
N VAL A 222 10.25 14.41 -2.13
CA VAL A 222 8.81 14.70 -2.29
C VAL A 222 8.25 14.01 -3.52
N SER A 223 8.97 14.05 -4.65
CA SER A 223 8.56 13.36 -5.88
C SER A 223 8.37 11.87 -5.63
N LEU A 224 9.29 11.23 -4.91
CA LEU A 224 9.17 9.83 -4.53
C LEU A 224 7.98 9.59 -3.59
N GLN A 225 7.70 10.49 -2.64
CA GLN A 225 6.53 10.40 -1.75
C GLN A 225 5.20 10.47 -2.52
N TYR A 226 5.15 11.17 -3.65
CA TYR A 226 3.98 11.24 -4.52
C TYR A 226 3.86 10.02 -5.45
N LEU A 227 4.98 9.58 -6.03
CA LEU A 227 5.00 8.51 -7.03
C LEU A 227 4.93 7.11 -6.41
N ALA A 228 5.59 6.87 -5.28
CA ALA A 228 5.67 5.54 -4.68
C ALA A 228 4.28 4.96 -4.34
N PRO A 229 3.32 5.69 -3.74
CA PRO A 229 1.97 5.16 -3.50
C PRO A 229 1.23 4.82 -4.79
N ILE A 230 1.45 5.58 -5.87
CA ILE A 230 0.81 5.34 -7.17
C ILE A 230 1.34 4.03 -7.78
N PHE A 231 2.67 3.89 -7.83
CA PHE A 231 3.29 2.66 -8.36
C PHE A 231 2.97 1.45 -7.50
N LEU A 232 2.97 1.58 -6.18
CA LEU A 232 2.57 0.51 -5.28
C LEU A 232 1.11 0.09 -5.53
N THR A 233 0.19 1.04 -5.65
CA THR A 233 -1.23 0.75 -5.92
C THR A 233 -1.41 0.05 -7.26
N LEU A 234 -0.72 0.52 -8.30
CA LEU A 234 -0.75 -0.08 -9.63
C LEU A 234 -0.17 -1.51 -9.59
N HIS A 235 0.95 -1.71 -8.90
CA HIS A 235 1.57 -3.03 -8.74
C HIS A 235 0.66 -4.00 -7.98
N CYS A 236 0.07 -3.58 -6.85
CA CYS A 236 -0.91 -4.37 -6.12
C CYS A 236 -2.14 -4.71 -6.97
N THR A 237 -2.57 -3.81 -7.86
CA THR A 237 -3.69 -4.05 -8.78
C THR A 237 -3.34 -5.11 -9.82
N LEU A 238 -2.10 -5.10 -10.35
CA LEU A 238 -1.62 -6.12 -11.28
C LEU A 238 -1.42 -7.47 -10.60
N ILE A 239 -0.92 -7.49 -9.35
CA ILE A 239 -0.87 -8.69 -8.52
C ILE A 239 -2.28 -9.24 -8.31
N LEU A 240 -3.22 -8.38 -7.91
CA LEU A 240 -4.61 -8.78 -7.71
C LEU A 240 -5.22 -9.37 -8.98
N LYS A 241 -4.92 -8.78 -10.15
CA LYS A 241 -5.37 -9.32 -11.44
C LYS A 241 -4.76 -10.68 -11.76
N THR A 242 -3.47 -10.88 -11.47
CA THR A 242 -2.73 -12.10 -11.85
C THR A 242 -3.02 -13.26 -10.91
N LEU A 243 -3.14 -13.00 -9.61
CA LEU A 243 -3.41 -14.01 -8.59
C LEU A 243 -4.89 -14.18 -8.26
N GLY A 244 -5.75 -13.21 -8.59
CA GLY A 244 -7.18 -13.26 -8.27
C GLY A 244 -8.07 -13.71 -9.43
N GLU A 245 -7.47 -14.30 -10.48
CA GLU A 245 -8.14 -14.74 -11.72
C GLU A 245 -9.05 -13.68 -12.39
N TYR A 246 -8.80 -12.39 -12.12
CA TYR A 246 -9.63 -11.33 -12.69
C TYR A 246 -9.30 -11.11 -14.17
N SER A 247 -10.33 -10.97 -14.98
CA SER A 247 -10.20 -10.55 -16.38
C SER A 247 -10.25 -9.03 -16.52
N TRP A 248 -9.57 -8.50 -17.54
CA TRP A 248 -9.74 -7.10 -17.97
C TRP A 248 -11.09 -6.86 -18.67
N GLY A 249 -11.85 -7.91 -18.98
CA GLY A 249 -13.15 -7.83 -19.67
C GLY A 249 -13.03 -7.52 -21.17
N LEU A 250 -11.82 -7.56 -21.72
CA LEU A 250 -11.51 -7.23 -23.13
C LEU A 250 -11.58 -8.43 -24.08
N TYR A 251 -11.54 -9.65 -23.55
CA TYR A 251 -11.64 -10.88 -24.32
C TYR A 251 -12.81 -11.72 -23.82
N PRO A 252 -13.56 -12.39 -24.72
CA PRO A 252 -14.44 -13.49 -24.33
C PRO A 252 -13.61 -14.51 -23.55
N GLU A 253 -14.12 -14.93 -22.39
CA GLU A 253 -13.46 -15.88 -21.52
C GLU A 253 -13.15 -17.18 -22.30
N PRO A 254 -11.87 -17.55 -22.49
CA PRO A 254 -11.55 -18.82 -23.12
C PRO A 254 -11.98 -19.95 -22.17
N ALA A 255 -12.73 -20.92 -22.68
CA ALA A 255 -13.11 -22.11 -21.94
C ALA A 255 -11.84 -22.78 -21.36
N LEU A 256 -11.81 -22.95 -20.04
CA LEU A 256 -10.74 -23.61 -19.29
C LEU A 256 -10.40 -24.98 -19.93
N THR A 257 -9.33 -25.04 -20.71
CA THR A 257 -8.63 -26.30 -21.00
C THR A 257 -7.74 -26.64 -19.81
N SER A 258 -8.12 -27.71 -19.12
CA SER A 258 -7.36 -28.38 -18.05
C SER A 258 -5.89 -28.59 -18.45
N PRO A 259 -4.90 -28.27 -17.59
CA PRO A 259 -3.52 -28.65 -17.85
C PRO A 259 -3.35 -30.16 -17.58
N ALA A 260 -2.83 -30.87 -18.57
CA ALA A 260 -2.35 -32.24 -18.41
C ALA A 260 -1.16 -32.27 -17.42
N PRO A 261 -0.98 -33.36 -16.65
CA PRO A 261 0.10 -33.45 -15.67
C PRO A 261 1.44 -33.68 -16.36
N ASP A 262 2.35 -32.71 -16.25
CA ASP A 262 3.74 -32.90 -16.66
C ASP A 262 4.45 -33.86 -15.70
N ALA A 263 5.17 -34.82 -16.32
CA ALA A 263 5.86 -35.91 -15.67
C ALA A 263 7.09 -35.44 -14.86
N ILE A 264 7.21 -35.98 -13.65
CA ILE A 264 8.41 -35.88 -12.80
C ILE A 264 9.53 -36.75 -13.40
N PRO A 265 10.79 -36.28 -13.49
CA PRO A 265 11.95 -37.16 -13.55
C PRO A 265 12.61 -37.32 -12.17
N VAL A 266 12.90 -38.57 -11.81
CA VAL A 266 13.52 -39.03 -10.57
C VAL A 266 15.05 -39.23 -10.75
N HIS A 267 15.81 -38.75 -9.74
CA HIS A 267 17.17 -39.09 -9.25
C HIS A 267 18.40 -39.24 -10.17
N GLN A 268 19.52 -38.63 -9.73
CA GLN A 268 20.64 -39.39 -9.10
C GLN A 268 21.70 -38.50 -8.43
N ALA A 269 22.22 -39.01 -7.31
CA ALA A 269 23.29 -38.43 -6.49
C ALA A 269 24.69 -38.92 -6.95
N ALA A 270 25.70 -38.09 -6.77
CA ALA A 270 27.09 -38.53 -6.61
C ALA A 270 27.87 -37.51 -5.76
N SER A 271 28.56 -38.03 -4.75
CA SER A 271 29.38 -37.37 -3.73
C SER A 271 30.81 -37.11 -4.19
N SER A 272 31.43 -36.02 -3.72
CA SER A 272 32.86 -35.99 -3.38
C SER A 272 33.19 -34.83 -2.42
N GLU A 273 33.92 -35.18 -1.37
CA GLU A 273 34.31 -34.43 -0.18
C GLU A 273 35.25 -33.23 -0.46
N ASP A 274 35.10 -32.14 0.31
CA ASP A 274 36.24 -31.31 0.76
C ASP A 274 35.89 -30.61 2.09
N SER A 275 36.53 -31.10 3.15
CA SER A 275 36.31 -30.76 4.55
C SER A 275 36.89 -29.39 4.89
N GLY A 276 36.05 -28.47 5.40
CA GLY A 276 36.47 -27.18 5.97
C GLY A 276 35.53 -26.00 5.70
N LYS A 277 34.51 -26.19 4.85
CA LYS A 277 33.42 -25.21 4.59
C LYS A 277 32.03 -25.75 4.96
N GLU A 278 31.98 -26.88 5.65
CA GLU A 278 30.76 -27.66 5.89
C GLU A 278 29.75 -26.92 6.79
N ASP A 279 30.20 -26.18 7.80
CA ASP A 279 29.26 -25.49 8.71
C ASP A 279 28.58 -24.28 8.05
N ILE A 280 29.29 -23.55 7.19
CA ILE A 280 28.72 -22.39 6.48
C ILE A 280 27.84 -22.89 5.35
N GLN A 281 28.26 -23.93 4.62
CA GLN A 281 27.48 -24.46 3.51
C GLN A 281 26.24 -25.21 3.99
N ALA A 282 26.33 -26.00 5.06
CA ALA A 282 25.17 -26.63 5.71
C ALA A 282 24.23 -25.59 6.33
N ALA A 283 24.76 -24.52 6.95
CA ALA A 283 23.92 -23.43 7.44
C ALA A 283 23.25 -22.67 6.29
N VAL A 284 23.94 -22.43 5.17
CA VAL A 284 23.36 -21.80 3.98
C VAL A 284 22.33 -22.71 3.34
N GLU A 285 22.55 -24.02 3.28
CA GLU A 285 21.58 -25.00 2.80
C GLU A 285 20.36 -25.09 3.71
N GLN A 286 20.54 -25.06 5.04
CA GLN A 286 19.45 -25.04 6.01
C GLN A 286 18.68 -23.71 6.00
N ILE A 287 19.36 -22.57 5.79
CA ILE A 287 18.75 -21.25 5.59
C ILE A 287 17.99 -21.21 4.27
N THR A 288 18.54 -21.80 3.19
CA THR A 288 17.89 -21.84 1.88
C THR A 288 16.72 -22.81 1.87
N ALA A 289 16.83 -23.95 2.56
CA ALA A 289 15.76 -24.90 2.78
C ALA A 289 14.64 -24.31 3.64
N SER A 290 14.99 -23.58 4.71
CA SER A 290 13.99 -22.87 5.53
C SER A 290 13.39 -21.67 4.81
N LEU A 291 14.14 -20.95 3.96
CA LEU A 291 13.59 -19.89 3.12
C LEU A 291 12.67 -20.42 2.03
N SER A 292 13.00 -21.56 1.43
CA SER A 292 12.15 -22.21 0.41
C SER A 292 10.89 -22.80 1.04
N ALA A 293 11.01 -23.43 2.23
CA ALA A 293 9.87 -23.85 3.04
C ALA A 293 9.00 -22.67 3.52
N LEU A 294 9.61 -21.53 3.85
CA LEU A 294 8.88 -20.30 4.15
C LEU A 294 8.24 -19.70 2.89
N GLY A 295 8.87 -19.87 1.73
CA GLY A 295 8.32 -19.53 0.42
C GLY A 295 7.04 -20.31 0.12
N THR A 296 6.98 -21.58 0.50
CA THR A 296 5.76 -22.40 0.38
C THR A 296 4.64 -21.97 1.34
N VAL A 297 4.94 -21.25 2.44
CA VAL A 297 3.91 -20.70 3.33
C VAL A 297 3.10 -19.59 2.67
N PHE A 298 3.73 -18.82 1.77
CA PHE A 298 3.13 -17.68 1.06
C PHE A 298 2.60 -18.03 -0.34
N THR A 299 2.36 -19.31 -0.65
CA THR A 299 1.79 -19.69 -1.94
C THR A 299 0.42 -19.02 -2.12
N PRO A 300 0.14 -18.45 -3.31
CA PRO A 300 -1.15 -17.83 -3.58
C PRO A 300 -2.28 -18.86 -3.45
N LEU A 301 -3.45 -18.36 -3.03
CA LEU A 301 -4.66 -19.15 -2.79
C LEU A 301 -5.33 -19.67 -4.08
N PHE A 302 -4.86 -19.22 -5.24
CA PHE A 302 -5.42 -19.49 -6.56
C PHE A 302 -4.30 -19.73 -7.55
#